data_AF-A0A0M0J8I5-F1
#
_entry.id   AF-A0A0M0J8I5-F1
#
_cell.length_a   1.000
_cell.length_b   1.000
_cell.length_c   1.000
_cell.angle_alpha   90.00
_cell.angle_beta   90.00
_cell.angle_gamma   90.00
#
_symmetry.space_group_name_H-M   'P 1'
#
loop_
_entity.id
_entity.type
_entity.pdbx_description
1 polymer ?
#
loop_
_entity_poly.entity_id
_entity_poly.type
_entity_poly.pdbx_seq_one_letter_code
_entity_poly.pdbx_strand_id
1 'polypeptide(L)'
;MPQNVAFKDRTRAERLAILKRGLGNFVKRDPRHLVCDFLGPGDSRGPFGYLRAKGLARRSRLEDPDDSHWFGVFRPTGREALYMMMTGRAKGKALSIKGKSARKGLLAGFVPFLQISEEAHKRRVVTMTADQRCRVFYRNRVLTDDL
;
A
#
# COMPACT_ATOMS: atom_id res chain seq x y z
N MET A 1 -14.76 -37.28 -8.25
CA MET A 1 -14.96 -35.94 -7.67
C MET A 1 -13.98 -35.78 -6.51
N PRO A 2 -12.97 -34.89 -6.54
CA PRO A 2 -12.08 -34.73 -5.40
C PRO A 2 -12.89 -34.12 -4.24
N GLN A 3 -12.95 -34.83 -3.12
CA GLN A 3 -13.64 -34.37 -1.91
C GLN A 3 -12.97 -33.09 -1.42
N ASN A 4 -13.77 -32.06 -1.15
CA ASN A 4 -13.29 -30.76 -0.69
C ASN A 4 -12.95 -30.87 0.82
N VAL A 5 -11.80 -31.46 1.13
CA VAL A 5 -11.35 -31.65 2.53
C VAL A 5 -11.15 -30.27 3.17
N ALA A 6 -11.86 -30.02 4.26
CA ALA A 6 -11.77 -28.77 5.01
C ALA A 6 -10.34 -28.55 5.50
N PHE A 7 -9.88 -27.29 5.55
CA PHE A 7 -8.50 -26.96 5.89
C PHE A 7 -8.05 -27.54 7.25
N LYS A 8 -8.99 -27.63 8.21
CA LYS A 8 -8.78 -28.18 9.55
C LYS A 8 -8.62 -29.69 9.59
N ASP A 9 -8.92 -30.41 8.52
CA ASP A 9 -8.85 -31.87 8.45
C ASP A 9 -7.65 -32.34 7.63
N ARG A 10 -6.91 -31.42 7.02
CA ARG A 10 -5.68 -31.69 6.26
C ARG A 10 -4.50 -31.96 7.18
N THR A 11 -3.49 -32.67 6.69
CA THR A 11 -2.22 -32.85 7.42
C THR A 11 -1.50 -31.52 7.62
N ARG A 12 -0.58 -31.47 8.59
CA ARG A 12 0.25 -30.27 8.84
C ARG A 12 1.05 -29.85 7.61
N ALA A 13 1.58 -30.82 6.85
CA ALA A 13 2.37 -30.55 5.64
C ALA A 13 1.51 -29.88 4.55
N GLU A 14 0.30 -30.38 4.32
CA GLU A 14 -0.64 -29.80 3.36
C GLU A 14 -1.09 -28.39 3.76
N ARG A 15 -1.39 -28.17 5.04
CA ARG A 15 -1.73 -26.83 5.55
C ARG A 15 -0.60 -25.84 5.33
N LEU A 16 0.64 -26.24 5.63
CA LEU A 16 1.83 -25.41 5.40
C LEU A 16 2.03 -25.11 3.91
N ALA A 17 1.82 -26.08 3.02
CA ALA A 17 1.93 -25.87 1.58
C ALA A 17 0.88 -24.86 1.08
N ILE A 18 -0.36 -24.97 1.56
CA ILE A 18 -1.45 -24.02 1.23
C ILE A 18 -1.12 -22.62 1.75
N LEU A 19 -0.67 -22.50 3.00
CA LEU A 19 -0.28 -21.21 3.58
C LEU A 19 0.91 -20.59 2.85
N LYS A 20 1.93 -21.39 2.48
CA LYS A 20 3.07 -20.92 1.68
C LYS A 20 2.64 -20.44 0.30
N ARG A 21 1.77 -21.19 -0.40
CA ARG A 21 1.21 -20.78 -1.69
C ARG A 21 0.37 -19.51 -1.55
N GLY A 22 -0.47 -19.43 -0.53
CA GLY A 22 -1.28 -18.26 -0.21
C GLY A 22 -0.41 -17.03 0.07
N LEU A 23 0.65 -17.19 0.86
CA LEU A 23 1.62 -16.14 1.15
C LEU A 23 2.37 -15.69 -0.10
N GLY A 24 2.83 -16.64 -0.93
CA GLY A 24 3.49 -16.32 -2.21
C GLY A 24 2.59 -15.51 -3.13
N ASN A 25 1.31 -15.92 -3.25
CA ASN A 25 0.32 -15.17 -4.03
C ASN A 25 0.00 -13.81 -3.41
N PHE A 26 0.03 -13.69 -2.07
CA PHE A 26 -0.18 -12.42 -1.39
C PHE A 26 0.99 -11.45 -1.63
N VAL A 27 2.23 -11.92 -1.55
CA VAL A 27 3.43 -11.11 -1.85
C VAL A 27 3.42 -10.60 -3.30
N LYS A 28 2.89 -11.40 -4.24
CA LYS A 28 2.70 -10.96 -5.62
C LYS A 28 1.73 -9.78 -5.79
N ARG A 29 0.91 -9.47 -4.78
CA ARG A 29 0.04 -8.29 -4.75
C ARG A 29 0.71 -7.05 -4.16
N ASP A 30 1.96 -7.17 -3.70
CA ASP A 30 2.71 -6.00 -3.24
C ASP A 30 2.86 -5.02 -4.41
N PRO A 31 2.40 -3.76 -4.25
CA PRO A 31 2.49 -2.78 -5.34
C PRO A 31 3.92 -2.56 -5.82
N ARG A 32 4.93 -2.75 -4.95
CA ARG A 32 6.34 -2.64 -5.32
C ARG A 32 6.78 -3.79 -6.20
N HIS A 33 6.33 -5.01 -5.88
CA HIS A 33 6.59 -6.19 -6.71
C HIS A 33 5.96 -6.04 -8.08
N LEU A 34 4.70 -5.59 -8.15
CA LEU A 34 4.01 -5.33 -9.42
C LEU A 34 4.75 -4.28 -10.29
N VAL A 35 5.29 -3.23 -9.67
CA VAL A 35 6.11 -2.23 -10.38
C VAL A 35 7.42 -2.84 -10.87
N CYS A 36 8.13 -3.62 -10.05
CA CYS A 36 9.35 -4.29 -10.47
C CYS A 36 9.10 -5.30 -11.60
N ASP A 37 8.02 -6.07 -11.54
CA ASP A 37 7.62 -7.01 -12.59
C ASP A 37 7.31 -6.27 -13.90
N PHE A 38 6.67 -5.11 -13.82
CA PHE A 38 6.42 -4.25 -14.98
C PHE A 38 7.73 -3.70 -15.56
N LEU A 39 8.65 -3.28 -14.70
CA LEU A 39 9.99 -2.78 -15.06
C LEU A 39 10.96 -3.92 -15.42
N GLY A 40 10.50 -5.16 -15.62
CA GLY A 40 11.37 -6.27 -16.00
C GLY A 40 12.19 -6.01 -17.28
N PRO A 41 13.23 -6.83 -17.53
CA PRO A 41 14.14 -6.64 -18.66
C PRO A 41 13.42 -6.56 -20.01
N GLY A 42 13.58 -5.42 -20.68
CA GLY A 42 12.97 -5.13 -21.98
C GLY A 42 14.04 -4.93 -23.06
N ASP A 43 13.76 -4.05 -24.00
CA ASP A 43 14.71 -3.64 -25.05
C ASP A 43 14.71 -2.11 -25.22
N SER A 44 15.38 -1.61 -26.27
CA SER A 44 15.48 -0.19 -26.60
C SER A 44 14.15 0.57 -26.71
N ARG A 45 13.01 -0.14 -26.82
CA ARG A 45 11.67 0.46 -26.86
C ARG A 45 11.03 0.62 -25.47
N GLY A 46 11.63 0.05 -24.42
CA GLY A 46 11.18 0.17 -23.04
C GLY A 46 11.17 -1.16 -22.26
N PRO A 47 10.71 -1.13 -21.00
CA PRO A 47 10.69 -2.30 -20.11
C PRO A 47 9.70 -3.36 -20.58
N PHE A 48 9.86 -4.57 -20.07
CA PHE A 48 9.03 -5.74 -20.40
C PHE A 48 7.53 -5.47 -20.33
N GLY A 49 7.07 -4.82 -19.24
CA GLY A 49 5.66 -4.54 -19.04
C GLY A 49 5.06 -3.60 -20.09
N TYR A 50 5.85 -2.64 -20.60
CA TYR A 50 5.43 -1.76 -21.69
C TYR A 50 5.29 -2.51 -23.01
N LEU A 51 6.29 -3.33 -23.36
CA LEU A 51 6.27 -4.15 -24.58
C LEU A 51 5.05 -5.07 -24.59
N ARG A 52 4.82 -5.77 -23.46
CA ARG A 52 3.68 -6.66 -23.28
C ARG A 52 2.34 -5.94 -23.43
N ALA A 53 2.19 -4.75 -22.86
CA ALA A 53 0.97 -3.95 -22.97
C ALA A 53 0.69 -3.48 -24.42
N LYS A 54 1.73 -3.37 -25.24
CA LYS A 54 1.64 -3.05 -26.68
C LYS A 54 1.55 -4.28 -27.58
N GLY A 55 1.49 -5.50 -27.03
CA GLY A 55 1.50 -6.74 -27.80
C GLY A 55 2.82 -6.99 -28.53
N LEU A 56 3.90 -6.35 -28.11
CA LEU A 56 5.22 -6.50 -28.70
C LEU A 56 6.00 -7.58 -27.97
N ALA A 57 6.59 -8.50 -28.72
CA ALA A 57 7.62 -9.38 -28.19
C ALA A 57 8.93 -8.60 -27.99
N ARG A 58 9.67 -8.96 -26.95
CA ARG A 58 11.05 -8.53 -26.78
C ARG A 58 11.87 -9.07 -27.96
N ARG A 59 12.61 -8.19 -28.61
CA ARG A 59 13.39 -8.54 -29.82
C ARG A 59 14.74 -9.17 -29.46
N SER A 60 15.35 -8.67 -28.40
CA SER A 60 16.65 -9.11 -27.93
C SER A 60 16.60 -10.48 -27.25
N ARG A 61 17.65 -11.28 -27.44
CA ARG A 61 17.96 -12.38 -26.52
C ARG A 61 18.48 -11.79 -25.20
N LEU A 62 18.42 -12.55 -24.12
CA LEU A 62 19.08 -12.17 -22.87
C LEU A 62 20.55 -11.81 -23.17
N GLU A 63 21.00 -10.64 -22.69
CA GLU A 63 22.37 -10.12 -22.81
C GLU A 63 22.72 -9.49 -24.16
N ASP A 64 21.72 -9.10 -24.95
CA ASP A 64 21.90 -8.24 -26.11
C ASP A 64 22.29 -6.82 -25.66
N PRO A 65 23.22 -6.11 -26.32
CA PRO A 65 23.48 -4.69 -26.05
C PRO A 65 22.24 -3.79 -26.11
N ASP A 66 21.18 -4.19 -26.82
CA ASP A 66 19.91 -3.47 -26.86
C ASP A 66 18.98 -3.74 -25.66
N ASP A 67 19.40 -4.58 -24.70
CA ASP A 67 18.62 -4.87 -23.50
C ASP A 67 18.48 -3.65 -22.58
N SER A 68 17.25 -3.43 -22.11
CA SER A 68 17.01 -2.45 -21.06
C SER A 68 16.89 -3.14 -19.70
N HIS A 69 17.76 -2.75 -18.77
CA HIS A 69 17.75 -3.22 -17.39
C HIS A 69 17.24 -2.13 -16.46
N TRP A 70 16.28 -2.47 -15.62
CA TRP A 70 15.67 -1.54 -14.69
C TRP A 70 15.69 -2.11 -13.29
N PHE A 71 15.74 -1.22 -12.30
CA PHE A 71 15.57 -1.58 -10.90
C PHE A 71 14.70 -0.52 -10.23
N GLY A 72 13.91 -0.96 -9.24
CA GLY A 72 13.04 -0.09 -8.47
C GLY A 72 13.65 0.26 -7.12
N VAL A 73 13.70 1.55 -6.78
CA VAL A 73 14.03 2.02 -5.43
C VAL A 73 12.79 2.61 -4.79
N PHE A 74 12.42 2.11 -3.61
CA PHE A 74 11.21 2.52 -2.90
C PHE A 74 11.54 3.14 -1.56
N ARG A 75 10.86 4.24 -1.23
CA ARG A 75 10.94 4.81 0.12
C ARG A 75 10.21 3.92 1.14
N PRO A 76 10.60 3.96 2.42
CA PRO A 76 9.87 3.25 3.47
C PRO A 76 8.38 3.61 3.47
N THR A 77 7.53 2.58 3.53
CA THR A 77 6.07 2.69 3.54
C THR A 77 5.52 2.01 4.79
N GLY A 78 4.52 2.61 5.42
CA GLY A 78 3.90 2.05 6.62
C GLY A 78 3.27 0.69 6.35
N ARG A 79 3.43 -0.26 7.29
CA ARG A 79 2.92 -1.64 7.17
C ARG A 79 1.42 -1.70 6.92
N GLU A 80 0.63 -0.90 7.66
CA GLU A 80 -0.83 -0.83 7.49
C GLU A 80 -1.23 -0.33 6.10
N ALA A 81 -0.58 0.73 5.61
CA ALA A 81 -0.84 1.25 4.27
C ALA A 81 -0.51 0.21 3.19
N LEU A 82 0.62 -0.50 3.32
CA LEU A 82 1.01 -1.55 2.40
C LEU A 82 0.00 -2.70 2.41
N TYR A 83 -0.41 -3.17 3.60
CA TYR A 83 -1.43 -4.19 3.74
C TYR A 83 -2.77 -3.79 3.10
N MET A 84 -3.21 -2.55 3.31
CA MET A 84 -4.44 -2.05 2.68
C MET A 84 -4.34 -1.99 1.15
N MET A 85 -3.18 -1.64 0.59
CA MET A 85 -2.95 -1.69 -0.85
C MET A 85 -2.95 -3.13 -1.38
N MET A 86 -2.26 -4.06 -0.71
CA MET A 86 -2.19 -5.48 -1.09
C MET A 86 -3.53 -6.20 -1.01
N THR A 87 -4.42 -5.76 -0.10
CA THR A 87 -5.78 -6.30 0.06
C THR A 87 -6.83 -5.55 -0.76
N GLY A 88 -6.46 -4.46 -1.45
CA GLY A 88 -7.38 -3.63 -2.22
C GLY A 88 -8.33 -2.77 -1.38
N ARG A 89 -8.11 -2.67 -0.06
CA ARG A 89 -8.91 -1.85 0.86
C ARG A 89 -8.64 -0.35 0.72
N ALA A 90 -7.47 0.02 0.21
CA ALA A 90 -7.10 1.40 -0.08
C ALA A 90 -6.21 1.49 -1.32
N LYS A 91 -6.09 2.69 -1.89
CA LYS A 91 -5.17 3.02 -2.99
C LYS A 91 -4.08 3.98 -2.50
N GLY A 92 -2.97 4.02 -3.23
CA GLY A 92 -1.93 5.03 -3.01
C GLY A 92 -2.48 6.45 -3.20
N LYS A 93 -1.88 7.42 -2.51
CA LYS A 93 -2.31 8.82 -2.60
C LYS A 93 -1.83 9.48 -3.89
N ALA A 94 -2.68 10.33 -4.48
CA ALA A 94 -2.32 11.12 -5.65
C ALA A 94 -1.45 12.33 -5.27
N LEU A 95 -0.83 12.96 -6.28
CA LEU A 95 0.00 14.15 -6.12
C LEU A 95 -0.75 15.36 -5.50
N SER A 96 -2.08 15.41 -5.66
CA SER A 96 -2.97 16.41 -5.08
C SER A 96 -3.18 16.27 -3.57
N ILE A 97 -2.90 15.10 -2.98
CA ILE A 97 -3.10 14.84 -1.55
C ILE A 97 -1.77 15.06 -0.80
N LYS A 98 -1.65 16.22 -0.14
CA LYS A 98 -0.44 16.61 0.61
C LYS A 98 -0.40 16.12 2.07
N GLY A 99 -1.53 15.64 2.60
CA GLY A 99 -1.61 15.16 3.98
C GLY A 99 -0.69 13.97 4.31
N LYS A 100 -0.32 13.86 5.59
CA LYS A 100 0.44 12.72 6.14
C LYS A 100 -0.52 11.60 6.53
N SER A 101 -0.11 10.34 6.32
CA SER A 101 -0.90 9.19 6.78
C SER A 101 -0.79 9.01 8.29
N ALA A 102 -1.88 8.60 8.94
CA ALA A 102 -1.86 8.20 10.35
C ALA A 102 -1.04 6.91 10.53
N ARG A 103 -0.25 6.86 11.61
CA ARG A 103 0.66 5.74 11.91
C ARG A 103 0.04 4.65 12.78
N LYS A 104 -0.98 4.99 13.59
CA LYS A 104 -1.58 4.13 14.62
C LYS A 104 -3.07 4.45 14.80
N GLY A 105 -3.77 3.55 15.48
CA GLY A 105 -5.19 3.68 15.78
C GLY A 105 -6.09 3.29 14.61
N LEU A 106 -7.39 3.56 14.74
CA LEU A 106 -8.42 3.18 13.77
C LEU A 106 -8.15 3.71 12.35
N LEU A 107 -7.49 4.86 12.23
CA LEU A 107 -7.19 5.51 10.96
C LEU A 107 -5.81 5.14 10.38
N ALA A 108 -5.07 4.20 10.99
CA ALA A 108 -3.73 3.84 10.54
C ALA A 108 -3.71 3.46 9.05
N GLY A 109 -2.78 4.03 8.29
CA GLY A 109 -2.68 3.82 6.83
C GLY A 109 -3.51 4.78 5.98
N PHE A 110 -4.51 5.48 6.55
CA PHE A 110 -5.26 6.54 5.87
C PHE A 110 -4.62 7.91 6.06
N VAL A 111 -5.00 8.87 5.22
CA VAL A 111 -4.71 10.30 5.39
C VAL A 111 -5.91 10.93 6.09
N PRO A 112 -5.83 11.26 7.39
CA PRO A 112 -6.95 11.91 8.08
C PRO A 112 -7.21 13.29 7.47
N PHE A 113 -8.47 13.67 7.36
CA PHE A 113 -8.86 15.01 6.93
C PHE A 113 -8.39 16.07 7.93
N LEU A 114 -8.72 15.87 9.21
CA LEU A 114 -8.20 16.70 10.30
C LEU A 114 -6.79 16.26 10.67
N GLN A 115 -5.80 17.09 10.38
CA GLN A 115 -4.40 16.83 10.71
C GLN A 115 -3.91 17.81 11.76
N ILE A 116 -3.32 17.26 12.80
CA ILE A 116 -2.57 18.05 13.77
C ILE A 116 -1.19 18.31 13.15
N SER A 117 -0.92 19.56 12.81
CA SER A 117 0.32 19.99 12.15
C SER A 117 1.54 19.92 13.07
N GLU A 118 1.34 20.14 14.38
CA GLU A 118 2.40 20.17 15.39
C GLU A 118 2.23 19.04 16.41
N GLU A 119 3.27 18.26 16.63
CA GLU A 119 3.24 17.15 17.59
C GLU A 119 2.88 17.61 19.01
N ALA A 120 3.30 18.81 19.42
CA ALA A 120 2.94 19.40 20.70
C ALA A 120 1.42 19.58 20.88
N HIS A 121 0.68 19.85 19.80
CA HIS A 121 -0.77 20.02 19.84
C HIS A 121 -1.52 18.72 20.15
N LYS A 122 -0.88 17.54 20.05
CA LYS A 122 -1.50 16.29 20.52
C LYS A 122 -1.86 16.34 22.01
N ARG A 123 -1.09 17.08 22.82
CA ARG A 123 -1.39 17.28 24.26
C ARG A 123 -2.60 18.17 24.51
N ARG A 124 -3.01 18.97 23.51
CA ARG A 124 -4.20 19.83 23.56
C ARG A 124 -5.45 19.09 23.11
N VAL A 125 -5.31 17.88 22.55
CA VAL A 125 -6.44 17.02 22.23
C VAL A 125 -6.90 16.33 23.51
N VAL A 126 -7.92 16.90 24.15
CA VAL A 126 -8.59 16.28 25.29
C VAL A 126 -9.28 14.98 24.85
N THR A 127 -9.50 14.02 25.74
CA THR A 127 -10.35 12.86 25.44
C THR A 127 -11.78 13.34 25.13
N MET A 128 -12.47 12.75 24.16
CA MET A 128 -13.90 13.00 23.96
C MET A 128 -14.70 12.14 24.94
N THR A 129 -15.62 12.76 25.67
CA THR A 129 -16.60 12.05 26.51
C THR A 129 -17.72 11.49 25.63
N ALA A 130 -18.44 10.48 26.12
CA ALA A 130 -19.41 9.70 25.33
C ALA A 130 -20.56 10.54 24.72
N ASP A 131 -20.81 11.71 25.29
CA ASP A 131 -21.84 12.68 24.94
C ASP A 131 -21.41 13.69 23.85
N GLN A 132 -20.12 13.81 23.55
CA GLN A 132 -19.64 14.77 22.56
C GLN A 132 -19.68 14.20 21.13
N ARG A 133 -20.43 14.84 20.23
CA ARG A 133 -20.59 14.40 18.82
C ARG A 133 -19.52 14.92 17.86
N CYS A 134 -18.99 16.13 18.08
CA CYS A 134 -17.89 16.68 17.29
C CYS A 134 -17.05 17.65 18.12
N ARG A 135 -15.81 17.91 17.69
CA ARG A 135 -14.93 18.93 18.29
C ARG A 135 -14.29 19.77 17.19
N VAL A 136 -14.43 21.09 17.31
CA VAL A 136 -13.86 22.07 16.39
C VAL A 136 -12.59 22.66 17.01
N PHE A 137 -11.51 22.74 16.24
CA PHE A 137 -10.26 23.37 16.67
C PHE A 137 -10.05 24.64 15.84
N TYR A 138 -9.82 25.76 16.54
CA TYR A 138 -9.57 27.05 15.91
C TYR A 138 -8.07 27.32 15.77
N ARG A 139 -7.71 28.10 14.74
CA ARG A 139 -6.31 28.42 14.41
C ARG A 139 -5.67 29.39 15.41
N ASN A 140 -6.46 30.25 16.03
CA ASN A 140 -6.03 31.26 17.00
C ASN A 140 -7.15 31.53 18.02
N ARG A 141 -6.76 32.06 19.19
CA ARG A 141 -7.67 32.34 20.32
C ARG A 141 -8.78 33.33 20.01
N VAL A 142 -8.53 34.24 19.07
CA VAL A 142 -9.51 35.24 18.64
C VAL A 142 -10.80 34.58 18.11
N LEU A 143 -10.68 33.39 17.50
CA LEU A 143 -11.83 32.65 16.96
C LEU A 143 -12.54 31.76 18.00
N THR A 144 -12.00 31.64 19.23
CA THR A 144 -12.64 30.89 20.33
C THR A 144 -13.50 31.76 21.23
N ASP A 145 -13.29 33.08 21.25
CA ASP A 145 -13.89 33.95 22.27
C ASP A 145 -15.32 34.43 21.90
N ASP A 146 -15.83 34.08 20.70
CA ASP A 146 -17.15 34.45 20.18
C ASP A 146 -18.21 33.30 20.24
N LEU A 147 -17.98 32.26 21.06
CA LEU A 147 -18.90 31.13 21.28
C LEU A 147 -19.09 30.84 22.77
#